data_AF-A6QA84-F1
#
_entry.id   AF-A6QA84-F1
#
_cell.length_a   1.000
_cell.length_b   1.000
_cell.length_c   1.000
_cell.angle_alpha   90.00
_cell.angle_beta   90.00
_cell.angle_gamma   90.00
#
_symmetry.space_group_name_H-M   'P 1'
#
loop_
_entity.id
_entity.type
_entity.pdbx_description
1 polymer ?
#
loop_
_entity_poly.entity_id
_entity_poly.type
_entity_poly.pdbx_seq_one_letter_code
_entity_poly.pdbx_strand_id
1 'polypeptide(L)'
;MYELTGINEKLITSFYKTMDKTYQKDNWYTIILVAIQKGLQTVVPQVSITFLEPYLKERLKPFVEYKKLGIIIRDFIDENEAIEAYNNTCNKKTINEDEIVLIDVIYDLLKYDQVIIIADKKYLASATQLLYWRDKYHNALATLNALYKNKPDEMNYTTSTNTLKAPKDKINFLKPSLKLAIANPNKESKKEEIQFELLGYYGREHHMIARSIHYFSEIKKLDSDNEIVDAIAKLKPYVDSDRTIEPSDIYISWYAHCISIYRKLSKNKISTRKALEVAKHYSDILFPHMKGKKVVSEYTAKKPIRECAIFDGLRLLDFSDKRNKIIRSKEEIEDTELYLKEIIKVCNRFN
;
A
#
# COMPACT_ATOMS: atom_id res chain seq x y z
N MET A 1 11.50 2.02 -0.07
CA MET A 1 10.63 2.31 -1.22
C MET A 1 11.25 1.64 -2.43
N TYR A 2 10.65 0.57 -2.90
CA TYR A 2 11.15 -0.19 -4.05
C TYR A 2 11.01 0.62 -5.35
N GLU A 3 9.98 1.46 -5.38
CA GLU A 3 9.62 2.38 -6.46
C GLU A 3 10.67 3.47 -6.73
N LEU A 4 11.76 3.54 -5.96
CA LEU A 4 12.84 4.48 -6.17
C LEU A 4 14.21 3.79 -6.21
N THR A 5 14.24 2.46 -6.29
CA THR A 5 15.50 1.70 -6.41
C THR A 5 16.21 2.10 -7.72
N GLY A 6 17.50 2.44 -7.64
CA GLY A 6 18.29 2.87 -8.80
C GLY A 6 18.10 4.34 -9.19
N ILE A 7 17.17 5.06 -8.56
CA ILE A 7 16.98 6.51 -8.75
C ILE A 7 18.00 7.26 -7.89
N ASN A 8 18.50 8.40 -8.38
CA ASN A 8 19.45 9.23 -7.65
C ASN A 8 18.97 9.63 -6.24
N GLU A 9 19.68 9.19 -5.20
CA GLU A 9 19.32 9.43 -3.79
C GLU A 9 19.27 10.92 -3.40
N LYS A 10 20.12 11.75 -4.00
CA LYS A 10 20.08 13.21 -3.78
C LYS A 10 18.79 13.80 -4.34
N LEU A 11 18.34 13.31 -5.50
CA LEU A 11 17.08 13.74 -6.09
C LEU A 11 15.89 13.31 -5.23
N ILE A 12 15.87 12.07 -4.75
CA ILE A 12 14.84 11.56 -3.83
C ILE A 12 14.78 12.43 -2.57
N THR A 13 15.94 12.73 -1.98
CA THR A 13 16.03 13.56 -0.77
C THR A 13 15.54 14.99 -1.03
N SER A 14 15.90 15.57 -2.18
CA SER A 14 15.43 16.90 -2.60
C SER A 14 13.92 16.91 -2.83
N PHE A 15 13.37 15.86 -3.45
CA PHE A 15 11.94 15.66 -3.64
C PHE A 15 11.20 15.69 -2.30
N TYR A 16 11.58 14.84 -1.34
CA TYR A 16 10.90 14.81 -0.03
C TYR A 16 10.97 16.15 0.69
N LYS A 17 12.15 16.78 0.76
CA LYS A 17 12.29 18.10 1.39
C LYS A 17 11.42 19.17 0.71
N THR A 18 11.32 19.13 -0.61
CA THR A 18 10.51 20.08 -1.38
C THR A 18 9.02 19.85 -1.12
N MET A 19 8.58 18.59 -1.12
CA MET A 19 7.19 18.23 -0.83
C MET A 19 6.81 18.61 0.61
N ASP A 20 7.68 18.38 1.59
CA ASP A 20 7.45 18.78 2.98
C ASP A 20 7.26 20.29 3.10
N LYS A 21 8.12 21.09 2.44
CA LYS A 21 7.97 22.56 2.40
C LYS A 21 6.66 22.97 1.73
N THR A 22 6.33 22.39 0.58
CA THR A 22 5.09 22.69 -0.13
C THR A 22 3.88 22.37 0.74
N TYR A 23 3.90 21.25 1.47
CA TYR A 23 2.81 20.81 2.34
C TYR A 23 2.51 21.79 3.47
N GLN A 24 3.46 22.61 3.91
CA GLN A 24 3.25 23.62 4.96
C GLN A 24 2.44 24.84 4.50
N LYS A 25 2.17 24.99 3.20
CA LYS A 25 1.46 26.17 2.67
C LYS A 25 -0.05 26.05 2.70
N ASP A 26 -0.73 27.18 2.65
CA ASP A 26 -2.19 27.22 2.58
C ASP A 26 -2.72 26.61 1.27
N ASN A 27 -2.09 26.96 0.14
CA ASN A 27 -2.45 26.48 -1.20
C ASN A 27 -1.70 25.20 -1.63
N TRP A 28 -1.12 24.45 -0.68
CA TRP A 28 -0.30 23.25 -0.95
C TRP A 28 -0.98 22.26 -1.91
N TYR A 29 -2.30 22.06 -1.76
CA TYR A 29 -3.06 21.09 -2.51
C TYR A 29 -3.03 21.38 -4.01
N THR A 30 -3.30 22.65 -4.38
CA THR A 30 -3.24 23.13 -5.76
C THR A 30 -1.84 23.02 -6.31
N ILE A 31 -0.81 23.38 -5.53
CA ILE A 31 0.60 23.29 -5.96
C ILE A 31 0.97 21.84 -6.28
N ILE A 32 0.62 20.89 -5.41
CA ILE A 32 0.92 19.47 -5.61
C ILE A 32 0.18 18.93 -6.85
N LEU A 33 -1.10 19.26 -7.03
CA LEU A 33 -1.87 18.85 -8.22
C LEU A 33 -1.19 19.32 -9.50
N VAL A 34 -0.85 20.62 -9.58
CA VAL A 34 -0.18 21.20 -10.75
C VAL A 34 1.20 20.58 -10.97
N ALA A 35 1.96 20.35 -9.89
CA ALA A 35 3.30 19.76 -9.98
C ALA A 35 3.25 18.32 -10.51
N ILE A 36 2.35 17.48 -9.99
CA ILE A 36 2.18 16.10 -10.46
C ILE A 36 1.71 16.09 -11.92
N GLN A 37 0.74 16.94 -12.27
CA GLN A 37 0.26 17.07 -13.63
C GLN A 37 1.37 17.43 -14.61
N LYS A 38 2.18 18.43 -14.29
CA LYS A 38 3.31 18.85 -15.12
C LYS A 38 4.41 17.79 -15.21
N GLY A 39 4.71 17.12 -14.10
CA GLY A 39 5.62 15.99 -14.10
C GLY A 39 5.16 14.91 -15.08
N LEU A 40 3.89 14.50 -14.99
CA LEU A 40 3.33 13.46 -15.87
C LEU A 40 3.30 13.88 -17.34
N GLN A 41 2.88 15.11 -17.64
CA GLN A 41 2.88 15.63 -19.01
C GLN A 41 4.29 15.76 -19.61
N THR A 42 5.32 15.86 -18.77
CA THR A 42 6.72 15.92 -19.23
C THR A 42 7.19 14.55 -19.72
N VAL A 43 6.81 13.48 -19.03
CA VAL A 43 7.20 12.10 -19.38
C VAL A 43 6.24 11.49 -20.40
N VAL A 44 4.94 11.80 -20.30
CA VAL A 44 3.87 11.30 -21.16
C VAL A 44 3.07 12.48 -21.72
N PRO A 45 3.54 13.14 -22.80
CA PRO A 45 2.94 14.37 -23.31
C PRO A 45 1.47 14.24 -23.73
N GLN A 46 1.04 13.04 -24.12
CA GLN A 46 -0.32 12.77 -24.59
C GLN A 46 -1.32 12.42 -23.48
N VAL A 47 -0.91 12.43 -22.20
CA VAL A 47 -1.82 12.06 -21.10
C VAL A 47 -2.97 13.07 -20.97
N SER A 48 -4.20 12.57 -20.99
CA SER A 48 -5.38 13.44 -20.84
C SER A 48 -5.50 13.98 -19.42
N ILE A 49 -5.67 15.30 -19.30
CA ILE A 49 -5.88 16.00 -18.04
C ILE A 49 -7.22 15.59 -17.40
N THR A 50 -8.23 15.28 -18.23
CA THR A 50 -9.58 14.91 -17.78
C THR A 50 -9.58 13.67 -16.90
N PHE A 51 -8.66 12.73 -17.13
CA PHE A 51 -8.46 11.54 -16.30
C PHE A 51 -7.63 11.83 -15.05
N LEU A 52 -6.58 12.64 -15.21
CA LEU A 52 -5.56 12.79 -14.18
C LEU A 52 -6.06 13.58 -12.98
N GLU A 53 -6.83 14.64 -13.20
CA GLU A 53 -7.28 15.50 -12.11
C GLU A 53 -8.23 14.78 -11.11
N PRO A 54 -9.31 14.10 -11.52
CA PRO A 54 -10.15 13.33 -10.61
C PRO A 54 -9.37 12.27 -9.83
N TYR A 55 -8.46 11.56 -10.50
CA TYR A 55 -7.60 10.55 -9.88
C TYR A 55 -6.74 11.13 -8.76
N LEU A 56 -6.05 12.24 -9.04
CA LEU A 56 -5.17 12.87 -8.05
C LEU A 56 -5.97 13.45 -6.88
N LYS A 57 -7.16 14.04 -7.14
CA LYS A 57 -8.01 14.57 -6.07
C LYS A 57 -8.37 13.49 -5.06
N GLU A 58 -8.77 12.30 -5.53
CA GLU A 58 -9.12 11.20 -4.62
C GLU A 58 -7.90 10.61 -3.91
N ARG A 59 -6.77 10.47 -4.59
CA ARG A 59 -5.52 10.00 -3.95
C ARG A 59 -4.97 10.97 -2.91
N LEU A 60 -5.20 12.27 -3.08
CA LEU A 60 -4.78 13.30 -2.15
C LEU A 60 -5.81 13.59 -1.04
N LYS A 61 -7.06 13.13 -1.18
CA LYS A 61 -8.13 13.34 -0.21
C LYS A 61 -7.75 12.94 1.23
N PRO A 62 -7.11 11.77 1.49
CA PRO A 62 -6.65 11.43 2.83
C PRO A 62 -5.67 12.46 3.42
N PHE A 63 -4.82 13.08 2.59
CA PHE A 63 -3.88 14.11 3.05
C PHE A 63 -4.58 15.45 3.35
N VAL A 64 -5.64 15.77 2.62
CA VAL A 64 -6.52 16.92 2.90
C VAL A 64 -7.24 16.72 4.22
N GLU A 65 -7.83 15.55 4.42
CA GLU A 65 -8.49 15.17 5.68
C GLU A 65 -7.48 15.20 6.84
N TYR A 66 -6.30 14.62 6.65
CA TYR A 66 -5.22 14.65 7.64
C TYR A 66 -4.82 16.08 8.03
N LYS A 67 -4.68 16.99 7.05
CA LYS A 67 -4.36 18.40 7.33
C LYS A 67 -5.49 19.11 8.06
N LYS A 68 -6.74 18.87 7.67
CA LYS A 68 -7.94 19.42 8.35
C LYS A 68 -8.06 18.95 9.80
N LEU A 69 -7.67 17.71 10.09
CA LEU A 69 -7.68 17.14 11.44
C LEU A 69 -6.57 17.70 12.34
N GLY A 70 -5.64 18.51 11.79
CA GLY A 70 -4.56 19.14 12.56
C GLY A 70 -3.66 18.11 13.24
N ILE A 71 -3.40 16.98 12.58
CA ILE A 71 -2.73 15.86 13.25
C ILE A 71 -1.27 16.20 13.55
N ILE A 72 -0.90 16.11 14.83
CA ILE A 72 0.47 16.37 15.31
C ILE A 72 0.99 15.10 15.98
N ILE A 73 2.22 14.70 15.65
CA ILE A 73 2.93 13.60 16.30
C ILE A 73 4.19 14.17 16.95
N ARG A 74 4.34 13.95 18.26
CA ARG A 74 5.52 14.40 19.03
C ARG A 74 5.78 13.50 20.22
N ASP A 75 6.93 13.70 20.86
CA ASP A 75 7.24 13.06 22.13
C ASP A 75 6.32 13.64 23.24
N PHE A 76 6.03 12.84 24.27
CA PHE A 76 5.25 13.29 25.43
C PHE A 76 5.98 14.40 26.21
N ILE A 77 5.21 15.32 26.79
CA ILE A 77 5.73 16.38 27.66
C ILE A 77 6.02 15.80 29.05
N ASP A 78 5.08 15.02 29.59
CA ASP A 78 5.15 14.42 30.92
C ASP A 78 4.33 13.12 31.01
N GLU A 79 4.38 12.48 32.19
CA GLU A 79 3.66 11.24 32.47
C GLU A 79 2.13 11.44 32.53
N ASN A 80 1.65 12.62 32.95
CA ASN A 80 0.21 12.91 32.98
C ASN A 80 -0.37 12.92 31.56
N GLU A 81 0.36 13.48 30.60
CA GLU A 81 -0.01 13.46 29.19
C GLU A 81 -0.04 12.03 28.62
N ALA A 82 0.90 11.18 29.05
CA ALA A 82 0.91 9.78 28.66
C ALA A 82 -0.31 9.02 29.20
N ILE A 83 -0.68 9.26 30.47
CA ILE A 83 -1.87 8.69 31.10
C ILE A 83 -3.15 9.18 30.40
N GLU A 84 -3.25 10.47 30.11
CA GLU A 84 -4.37 11.05 29.36
C GLU A 84 -4.51 10.38 27.98
N ALA A 85 -3.40 10.26 27.25
CA ALA A 85 -3.37 9.63 25.94
C ALA A 85 -3.74 8.15 25.98
N TYR A 86 -3.26 7.41 26.99
CA TYR A 86 -3.63 6.02 27.23
C TYR A 86 -5.14 5.89 27.48
N ASN A 87 -5.70 6.65 28.42
CA ASN A 87 -7.12 6.61 28.75
C ASN A 87 -8.00 6.95 27.54
N ASN A 88 -7.63 7.97 26.78
CA ASN A 88 -8.34 8.34 25.55
C ASN A 88 -8.25 7.25 24.47
N THR A 89 -7.13 6.52 24.41
CA THR A 89 -6.95 5.41 23.48
C THR A 89 -7.86 4.27 23.87
N CYS A 90 -7.85 3.81 25.13
CA CYS A 90 -8.68 2.70 25.64
C CYS A 90 -10.18 2.99 25.57
N ASN A 91 -10.60 4.25 25.81
CA ASN A 91 -12.01 4.63 25.84
C ASN A 91 -12.64 4.81 24.44
N LYS A 92 -11.98 4.39 23.36
CA LYS A 92 -12.63 4.35 22.03
C LYS A 92 -13.71 3.27 22.04
N LYS A 93 -14.93 3.63 21.63
CA LYS A 93 -16.13 2.76 21.58
C LYS A 93 -15.97 1.44 20.81
N THR A 94 -14.88 1.27 20.07
CA THR A 94 -14.62 0.14 19.17
C THR A 94 -13.55 -0.81 19.69
N ILE A 95 -13.13 -0.68 20.95
CA ILE A 95 -12.05 -1.48 21.55
C ILE A 95 -12.65 -2.59 22.43
N ASN A 96 -12.20 -3.82 22.25
CA ASN A 96 -12.58 -4.97 23.08
C ASN A 96 -11.53 -5.29 24.18
N GLU A 97 -11.82 -6.24 25.06
CA GLU A 97 -10.94 -6.61 26.19
C GLU A 97 -9.55 -7.07 25.75
N ASP A 98 -9.46 -7.90 24.70
CA ASP A 98 -8.19 -8.37 24.14
C ASP A 98 -7.33 -7.21 23.61
N GLU A 99 -7.97 -6.16 23.09
CA GLU A 99 -7.32 -4.96 22.60
C GLU A 99 -6.87 -4.03 23.71
N ILE A 100 -7.60 -3.99 24.85
CA ILE A 100 -7.15 -3.28 26.05
C ILE A 100 -5.88 -3.92 26.60
N VAL A 101 -5.87 -5.25 26.78
CA VAL A 101 -4.68 -6.01 27.24
C VAL A 101 -3.48 -5.68 26.36
N LEU A 102 -3.72 -5.49 25.08
CA LEU A 102 -2.68 -5.18 24.15
C LEU A 102 -2.24 -3.71 24.22
N ILE A 103 -3.15 -2.77 24.44
CA ILE A 103 -2.80 -1.38 24.70
C ILE A 103 -1.97 -1.30 25.98
N ASP A 104 -2.25 -2.13 26.99
CA ASP A 104 -1.44 -2.26 28.21
C ASP A 104 -0.03 -2.74 27.87
N VAL A 105 0.10 -3.81 27.09
CA VAL A 105 1.40 -4.33 26.62
C VAL A 105 2.17 -3.25 25.86
N ILE A 106 1.51 -2.47 25.01
CA ILE A 106 2.12 -1.34 24.29
C ILE A 106 2.56 -0.27 25.29
N TYR A 107 1.68 0.16 26.18
CA TYR A 107 1.95 1.21 27.15
C TYR A 107 3.14 0.84 28.04
N ASP A 108 3.17 -0.39 28.57
CA ASP A 108 4.23 -0.91 29.42
C ASP A 108 5.57 -1.05 28.69
N LEU A 109 5.54 -1.50 27.44
CA LEU A 109 6.75 -1.70 26.64
C LEU A 109 7.27 -0.40 26.03
N LEU A 110 6.39 0.59 25.84
CA LEU A 110 6.68 1.86 25.18
C LEU A 110 6.69 3.04 26.15
N LYS A 111 7.55 2.99 27.19
CA LYS A 111 8.01 4.22 27.88
C LYS A 111 8.49 5.34 26.93
N TYR A 112 8.71 5.02 25.65
CA TYR A 112 9.14 5.90 24.57
C TYR A 112 8.14 5.96 23.39
N ASP A 113 6.83 5.70 23.60
CA ASP A 113 5.84 6.00 22.55
C ASP A 113 5.79 7.52 22.28
N GLN A 114 5.06 7.91 21.24
CA GLN A 114 4.77 9.29 20.91
C GLN A 114 3.29 9.58 21.17
N VAL A 115 2.95 10.84 21.43
CA VAL A 115 1.57 11.31 21.40
C VAL A 115 1.17 11.64 19.97
N ILE A 116 -0.02 11.18 19.57
CA ILE A 116 -0.71 11.70 18.40
C ILE A 116 -1.89 12.54 18.85
N ILE A 117 -1.93 13.79 18.39
CA ILE A 117 -3.03 14.72 18.64
C ILE A 117 -3.91 14.72 17.40
N ILE A 118 -5.20 14.43 17.58
CA ILE A 118 -6.20 14.41 16.49
C ILE A 118 -7.40 15.22 16.98
N ALA A 119 -7.71 16.33 16.31
CA ALA A 119 -8.78 17.25 16.72
C ALA A 119 -8.73 17.56 18.24
N ASP A 120 -7.56 18.01 18.70
CA ASP A 120 -7.23 18.36 20.10
C ASP A 120 -7.29 17.23 21.13
N LYS A 121 -7.56 16.00 20.72
CA LYS A 121 -7.51 14.82 21.60
C LYS A 121 -6.19 14.09 21.45
N LYS A 122 -5.61 13.71 22.59
CA LYS A 122 -4.32 13.00 22.66
C LYS A 122 -4.55 11.50 22.70
N TYR A 123 -3.76 10.76 21.93
CA TYR A 123 -3.79 9.30 21.88
C TYR A 123 -2.37 8.73 21.83
N LEU A 124 -2.23 7.46 22.15
CA LEU A 124 -0.99 6.70 21.92
C LEU A 124 -0.79 6.53 20.41
N ALA A 125 0.35 7.01 19.89
CA ALA A 125 0.62 7.00 18.45
C ALA A 125 0.73 5.57 17.90
N SER A 126 1.41 4.68 18.62
CA SER A 126 1.62 3.29 18.18
C SER A 126 0.30 2.53 18.13
N ALA A 127 -0.47 2.55 19.23
CA ALA A 127 -1.76 1.87 19.31
C ALA A 127 -2.76 2.41 18.28
N THR A 128 -2.82 3.74 18.10
CA THR A 128 -3.72 4.36 17.10
C THR A 128 -3.40 3.89 15.67
N GLN A 129 -2.12 3.82 15.30
CA GLN A 129 -1.73 3.32 13.98
C GLN A 129 -2.04 1.84 13.82
N LEU A 130 -1.77 1.01 14.84
CA LEU A 130 -2.01 -0.43 14.76
C LEU A 130 -3.49 -0.75 14.63
N LEU A 131 -4.35 -0.11 15.42
CA LEU A 131 -5.80 -0.25 15.31
C LEU A 131 -6.33 0.17 13.93
N TYR A 132 -5.77 1.21 13.31
CA TYR A 132 -6.15 1.60 11.95
C TYR A 132 -5.78 0.53 10.90
N TRP A 133 -4.60 -0.07 11.02
CA TRP A 133 -4.15 -1.08 10.05
C TRP A 133 -4.82 -2.44 10.29
N ARG A 134 -5.16 -2.76 11.53
CA ARG A 134 -5.89 -3.97 11.95
C ARG A 134 -7.06 -4.28 11.03
N ASP A 135 -7.94 -3.30 10.82
CA ASP A 135 -9.18 -3.47 10.04
C ASP A 135 -8.89 -3.86 8.60
N LYS A 136 -7.82 -3.32 8.01
CA LYS A 136 -7.40 -3.65 6.64
C LYS A 136 -6.90 -5.09 6.54
N TYR A 137 -6.11 -5.54 7.52
CA TYR A 137 -5.62 -6.92 7.57
C TYR A 137 -6.75 -7.91 7.86
N HIS A 138 -7.70 -7.55 8.73
CA HIS A 138 -8.86 -8.37 9.02
C HIS A 138 -9.75 -8.54 7.79
N ASN A 139 -10.06 -7.45 7.09
CA ASN A 139 -10.84 -7.48 5.86
C ASN A 139 -10.14 -8.29 4.77
N ALA A 140 -8.83 -8.10 4.56
CA ALA A 140 -8.06 -8.88 3.60
C ALA A 140 -8.12 -10.38 3.93
N LEU A 141 -7.95 -10.77 5.19
CA LEU A 141 -8.06 -12.18 5.59
C LEU A 141 -9.47 -12.74 5.36
N ALA A 142 -10.52 -11.97 5.67
CA ALA A 142 -11.90 -12.36 5.43
C ALA A 142 -12.17 -12.57 3.93
N THR A 143 -11.72 -11.64 3.08
CA THR A 143 -11.79 -11.75 1.61
C THR A 143 -11.05 -13.01 1.14
N LEU A 144 -9.81 -13.22 1.60
CA LEU A 144 -9.01 -14.39 1.22
C LEU A 144 -9.72 -15.71 1.61
N ASN A 145 -10.25 -15.80 2.83
CA ASN A 145 -10.97 -16.97 3.30
C ASN A 145 -12.26 -17.23 2.51
N ALA A 146 -12.98 -16.19 2.11
CA ALA A 146 -14.16 -16.32 1.25
C ALA A 146 -13.76 -16.86 -0.13
N LEU A 147 -12.66 -16.36 -0.71
CA LEU A 147 -12.14 -16.83 -1.99
C LEU A 147 -11.68 -18.29 -1.93
N TYR A 148 -11.08 -18.76 -0.82
CA TYR A 148 -10.68 -20.17 -0.67
C TYR A 148 -11.85 -21.13 -0.44
N LYS A 149 -12.97 -20.67 0.11
CA LYS A 149 -14.17 -21.50 0.32
C LYS A 149 -14.96 -21.74 -0.96
N ASN A 150 -14.94 -20.78 -1.88
CA ASN A 150 -15.62 -20.88 -3.15
C ASN A 150 -14.70 -21.55 -4.18
N LYS A 151 -15.19 -22.58 -4.89
CA LYS A 151 -14.47 -23.06 -6.08
C LYS A 151 -14.30 -21.86 -7.02
N PRO A 152 -13.10 -21.62 -7.60
CA PRO A 152 -12.96 -20.62 -8.64
C PRO A 152 -13.99 -20.94 -9.72
N ASP A 153 -14.95 -20.04 -9.95
CA ASP A 153 -15.78 -20.13 -11.15
C ASP A 153 -14.83 -20.10 -12.36
N GLU A 154 -15.17 -20.77 -13.46
CA GLU A 154 -14.34 -20.80 -14.68
C GLU A 154 -14.08 -19.37 -15.22
N MET A 155 -14.95 -18.41 -14.86
CA MET A 155 -14.77 -16.99 -15.14
C MET A 155 -13.98 -16.19 -14.09
N ASN A 156 -13.67 -16.73 -12.91
CA ASN A 156 -13.02 -16.06 -11.77
C ASN A 156 -11.71 -16.76 -11.35
N TYR A 157 -10.72 -16.74 -12.23
CA TYR A 157 -9.37 -17.21 -11.93
C TYR A 157 -8.60 -16.22 -11.06
N THR A 158 -8.97 -16.07 -9.79
CA THR A 158 -8.24 -15.18 -8.88
C THR A 158 -6.86 -15.76 -8.58
N THR A 159 -5.81 -14.99 -8.83
CA THR A 159 -4.41 -15.39 -8.61
C THR A 159 -4.11 -15.72 -7.15
N SER A 160 -4.86 -15.14 -6.22
CA SER A 160 -4.75 -15.39 -4.78
C SER A 160 -5.04 -16.84 -4.39
N THR A 161 -5.86 -17.59 -5.15
CA THR A 161 -6.29 -18.95 -4.81
C THR A 161 -5.87 -20.02 -5.81
N ASN A 162 -5.34 -19.64 -6.98
CA ASN A 162 -4.96 -20.59 -8.01
C ASN A 162 -3.65 -21.33 -7.68
N THR A 163 -3.66 -22.66 -7.83
CA THR A 163 -2.52 -23.56 -7.64
C THR A 163 -1.49 -23.48 -8.78
N LEU A 164 -1.84 -22.87 -9.91
CA LEU A 164 -0.91 -22.52 -11.00
C LEU A 164 0.05 -21.42 -10.52
N LYS A 165 1.18 -21.84 -9.96
CA LYS A 165 2.17 -20.93 -9.36
C LYS A 165 2.85 -20.01 -10.38
N ALA A 166 2.90 -20.37 -11.67
CA ALA A 166 3.67 -19.62 -12.66
C ALA A 166 2.83 -18.52 -13.35
N PRO A 167 3.32 -17.26 -13.41
CA PRO A 167 2.70 -16.18 -14.20
C PRO A 167 2.40 -16.56 -15.66
N LYS A 168 3.23 -17.43 -16.27
CA LYS A 168 3.07 -17.93 -17.64
C LYS A 168 1.77 -18.71 -17.83
N ASP A 169 1.39 -19.54 -16.86
CA ASP A 169 0.20 -20.40 -16.98
C ASP A 169 -1.10 -19.57 -16.87
N LYS A 170 -1.07 -18.50 -16.08
CA LYS A 170 -2.16 -17.52 -15.95
C LYS A 170 -2.43 -16.79 -17.27
N ILE A 171 -1.37 -16.38 -17.96
CA ILE A 171 -1.45 -15.73 -19.28
C ILE A 171 -2.00 -16.68 -20.35
N ASN A 172 -1.58 -17.94 -20.31
CA ASN A 172 -1.96 -18.95 -21.30
C ASN A 172 -3.46 -19.30 -21.25
N PHE A 173 -4.13 -19.07 -20.13
CA PHE A 173 -5.58 -19.24 -20.01
C PHE A 173 -6.37 -18.12 -20.73
N LEU A 174 -6.00 -16.85 -20.50
CA LEU A 174 -6.79 -15.69 -20.99
C LEU A 174 -6.48 -15.28 -22.42
N LYS A 175 -5.21 -15.35 -22.82
CA LYS A 175 -4.78 -14.88 -24.15
C LYS A 175 -5.49 -15.57 -25.31
N PRO A 176 -5.72 -16.90 -25.31
CA PRO A 176 -6.45 -17.55 -26.39
C PRO A 176 -7.87 -17.04 -26.55
N SER A 177 -8.61 -16.87 -25.45
CA SER A 177 -9.98 -16.36 -25.46
C SER A 177 -10.05 -14.92 -26.00
N LEU A 178 -9.12 -14.06 -25.59
CA LEU A 178 -9.03 -12.70 -26.11
C LEU A 178 -8.65 -12.66 -27.59
N LYS A 179 -7.74 -13.53 -28.05
CA LYS A 179 -7.40 -13.63 -29.49
C LYS A 179 -8.63 -13.95 -30.34
N LEU A 180 -9.47 -14.89 -29.89
CA LEU A 180 -10.69 -15.24 -30.60
C LEU A 180 -11.68 -14.07 -30.64
N ALA A 181 -11.79 -13.32 -29.54
CA ALA A 181 -12.63 -12.13 -29.48
C ALA A 181 -12.13 -11.00 -30.40
N ILE A 182 -10.81 -10.77 -30.46
CA ILE A 182 -10.18 -9.78 -31.33
C ILE A 182 -10.34 -10.15 -32.81
N ALA A 183 -10.21 -11.43 -33.14
CA ALA A 183 -10.31 -11.91 -34.52
C ALA A 183 -11.75 -11.90 -35.08
N ASN A 184 -12.76 -11.55 -34.28
CA ASN A 184 -14.15 -11.49 -34.74
C ASN A 184 -14.40 -10.20 -35.55
N PRO A 185 -14.66 -10.29 -36.86
CA PRO A 185 -14.79 -9.13 -37.74
C PRO A 185 -16.03 -8.26 -37.48
N ASN A 186 -16.99 -8.74 -36.68
CA ASN A 186 -18.25 -8.05 -36.42
C ASN A 186 -18.30 -7.34 -35.04
N LYS A 187 -17.16 -7.25 -34.33
CA LYS A 187 -17.12 -6.68 -32.98
C LYS A 187 -15.97 -5.68 -32.86
N GLU A 188 -16.26 -4.46 -32.42
CA GLU A 188 -15.20 -3.52 -32.01
C GLU A 188 -14.47 -4.11 -30.79
N SER A 189 -13.21 -4.52 -30.98
CA SER A 189 -12.44 -5.32 -30.02
C SER A 189 -11.39 -4.53 -29.26
N LYS A 190 -11.44 -3.19 -29.31
CA LYS A 190 -10.44 -2.30 -28.70
C LYS A 190 -10.20 -2.59 -27.21
N LYS A 191 -11.26 -2.97 -26.47
CA LYS A 191 -11.16 -3.35 -25.05
C LYS A 191 -10.38 -4.65 -24.90
N GLU A 192 -10.71 -5.67 -25.69
CA GLU A 192 -10.03 -6.95 -25.73
C GLU A 192 -8.57 -6.82 -26.22
N GLU A 193 -8.26 -5.91 -27.15
CA GLU A 193 -6.90 -5.60 -27.61
C GLU A 193 -6.03 -5.03 -26.48
N ILE A 194 -6.53 -4.03 -25.75
CA ILE A 194 -5.85 -3.45 -24.58
C ILE A 194 -5.56 -4.53 -23.53
N GLN A 195 -6.55 -5.38 -23.25
CA GLN A 195 -6.38 -6.49 -22.30
C GLN A 195 -5.32 -7.49 -22.78
N PHE A 196 -5.35 -7.83 -24.07
CA PHE A 196 -4.40 -8.76 -24.67
C PHE A 196 -2.97 -8.23 -24.61
N GLU A 197 -2.77 -6.94 -24.90
CA GLU A 197 -1.47 -6.28 -24.83
C GLU A 197 -0.94 -6.26 -23.39
N LEU A 198 -1.79 -5.89 -22.41
CA LEU A 198 -1.40 -5.84 -21.00
C LEU A 198 -0.98 -7.21 -20.45
N LEU A 199 -1.71 -8.26 -20.81
CA LEU A 199 -1.33 -9.66 -20.51
C LEU A 199 -0.05 -10.09 -21.24
N GLY A 200 0.29 -9.42 -22.36
CA GLY A 200 1.60 -9.44 -23.00
C GLY A 200 2.72 -9.10 -22.03
N TYR A 201 2.59 -7.98 -21.33
CA TYR A 201 3.59 -7.46 -20.39
C TYR A 201 3.61 -8.18 -19.04
N TYR A 202 2.50 -8.77 -18.61
CA TYR A 202 2.42 -9.48 -17.32
C TYR A 202 3.52 -10.54 -17.15
N GLY A 203 3.94 -11.22 -18.21
CA GLY A 203 4.96 -12.26 -18.13
C GLY A 203 6.35 -11.73 -17.74
N ARG A 204 6.61 -10.43 -17.95
CA ARG A 204 7.87 -9.74 -17.62
C ARG A 204 7.72 -8.89 -16.35
N GLU A 205 6.60 -8.15 -16.27
CA GLU A 205 6.36 -7.08 -15.29
C GLU A 205 5.19 -7.40 -14.33
N HIS A 206 4.94 -8.68 -14.04
CA HIS A 206 3.77 -9.15 -13.26
C HIS A 206 3.42 -8.31 -12.01
N HIS A 207 4.42 -7.94 -11.21
CA HIS A 207 4.22 -7.09 -10.03
C HIS A 207 3.64 -5.71 -10.37
N MET A 208 4.23 -5.01 -11.35
CA MET A 208 3.78 -3.69 -11.79
C MET A 208 2.41 -3.75 -12.46
N ILE A 209 2.14 -4.81 -13.23
CA ILE A 209 0.88 -4.98 -13.94
C ILE A 209 -0.26 -5.31 -12.96
N ALA A 210 -0.07 -6.23 -12.01
CA ALA A 210 -1.07 -6.52 -10.97
C ALA A 210 -1.44 -5.26 -10.17
N ARG A 211 -0.42 -4.49 -9.78
CA ARG A 211 -0.60 -3.19 -9.10
C ARG A 211 -1.39 -2.20 -9.94
N SER A 212 -1.07 -2.10 -11.23
CA SER A 212 -1.77 -1.20 -12.16
C SER A 212 -3.23 -1.59 -12.30
N ILE A 213 -3.53 -2.87 -12.51
CA ILE A 213 -4.90 -3.39 -12.61
C ILE A 213 -5.71 -3.06 -11.35
N HIS A 214 -5.12 -3.26 -10.17
CA HIS A 214 -5.76 -2.87 -8.92
C HIS A 214 -6.08 -1.36 -8.89
N TYR A 215 -5.13 -0.50 -9.27
CA TYR A 215 -5.37 0.94 -9.32
C TYR A 215 -6.45 1.32 -10.31
N PHE A 216 -6.45 0.79 -11.53
CA PHE A 216 -7.49 1.05 -12.53
C PHE A 216 -8.87 0.56 -12.07
N SER A 217 -8.94 -0.54 -11.31
CA SER A 217 -10.21 -1.02 -10.74
C SER A 217 -10.82 -0.07 -9.71
N GLU A 218 -9.98 0.64 -8.95
CA GLU A 218 -10.45 1.68 -8.03
C GLU A 218 -10.88 2.95 -8.79
N ILE A 219 -10.18 3.28 -9.90
CA ILE A 219 -10.53 4.43 -10.74
C ILE A 219 -11.85 4.21 -11.47
N LYS A 220 -12.13 2.98 -11.92
CA LYS A 220 -13.40 2.64 -12.58
C LYS A 220 -14.63 3.03 -11.75
N LYS A 221 -14.51 3.07 -10.42
CA LYS A 221 -15.59 3.51 -9.52
C LYS A 221 -15.88 5.02 -9.63
N LEU A 222 -14.93 5.79 -10.16
CA LEU A 222 -14.97 7.25 -10.27
C LEU A 222 -15.14 7.72 -11.73
N ASP A 223 -14.63 6.95 -12.68
CA ASP A 223 -14.67 7.22 -14.12
C ASP A 223 -15.17 5.96 -14.85
N SER A 224 -16.48 5.70 -14.75
CA SER A 224 -17.12 4.48 -15.25
C SER A 224 -17.16 4.38 -16.77
N ASP A 225 -17.11 5.53 -17.45
CA ASP A 225 -17.40 5.64 -18.88
C ASP A 225 -16.11 5.54 -19.72
N ASN A 226 -14.95 5.57 -19.07
CA ASN A 226 -13.67 5.45 -19.73
C ASN A 226 -13.37 4.00 -20.14
N GLU A 227 -13.37 3.76 -21.44
CA GLU A 227 -13.21 2.43 -22.02
C GLU A 227 -11.87 1.75 -21.67
N ILE A 228 -10.79 2.53 -21.57
CA ILE A 228 -9.45 2.02 -21.21
C ILE A 228 -9.46 1.58 -19.75
N VAL A 229 -10.02 2.40 -18.86
CA VAL A 229 -10.17 2.11 -17.44
C VAL A 229 -11.04 0.87 -17.25
N ASP A 230 -12.17 0.78 -17.95
CA ASP A 230 -13.06 -0.39 -17.93
C ASP A 230 -12.34 -1.67 -18.40
N ALA A 231 -11.62 -1.59 -19.52
CA ALA A 231 -10.88 -2.72 -20.07
C ALA A 231 -9.82 -3.25 -19.10
N ILE A 232 -8.99 -2.37 -18.52
CA ILE A 232 -7.93 -2.78 -17.60
C ILE A 232 -8.53 -3.28 -16.27
N ALA A 233 -9.53 -2.60 -15.72
CA ALA A 233 -10.17 -2.99 -14.46
C ALA A 233 -10.82 -4.38 -14.53
N LYS A 234 -11.34 -4.78 -15.70
CA LYS A 234 -11.91 -6.12 -15.94
C LYS A 234 -10.88 -7.25 -15.83
N LEU A 235 -9.58 -6.95 -15.82
CA LEU A 235 -8.54 -7.94 -15.57
C LEU A 235 -8.36 -8.27 -14.08
N LYS A 236 -8.92 -7.48 -13.16
CA LYS A 236 -8.76 -7.66 -11.71
C LYS A 236 -9.09 -9.10 -11.25
N PRO A 237 -10.21 -9.73 -11.65
CA PRO A 237 -10.52 -11.10 -11.22
C PRO A 237 -9.47 -12.13 -11.64
N TYR A 238 -8.63 -11.81 -12.64
CA TYR A 238 -7.65 -12.73 -13.20
C TYR A 238 -6.21 -12.44 -12.79
N VAL A 239 -5.94 -11.22 -12.29
CA VAL A 239 -4.60 -10.69 -12.04
C VAL A 239 -4.61 -9.76 -10.81
N ASP A 240 -5.28 -10.20 -9.74
CA ASP A 240 -5.40 -9.40 -8.51
C ASP A 240 -4.11 -9.40 -7.67
N SER A 241 -3.21 -10.35 -7.93
CA SER A 241 -1.91 -10.49 -7.28
C SER A 241 -0.86 -11.07 -8.22
N ASP A 242 0.39 -10.66 -8.01
CA ASP A 242 1.54 -11.08 -8.81
C ASP A 242 1.92 -12.56 -8.60
N ARG A 243 1.58 -13.12 -7.43
CA ARG A 243 1.70 -14.54 -7.05
C ARG A 243 0.48 -15.02 -6.25
N THR A 244 0.38 -16.33 -6.02
CA THR A 244 -0.60 -16.91 -5.09
C THR A 244 -0.37 -16.41 -3.68
N ILE A 245 -1.45 -16.03 -2.99
CA ILE A 245 -1.43 -15.42 -1.66
C ILE A 245 -1.92 -16.45 -0.65
N GLU A 246 -1.07 -16.82 0.30
CA GLU A 246 -1.41 -17.74 1.37
C GLU A 246 -1.83 -16.97 2.64
N PRO A 247 -2.62 -17.56 3.55
CA PRO A 247 -2.92 -16.93 4.84
C PRO A 247 -1.67 -16.56 5.66
N SER A 248 -0.58 -17.32 5.48
CA SER A 248 0.74 -17.05 6.06
C SER A 248 1.34 -15.72 5.56
N ASP A 249 1.04 -15.29 4.33
CA ASP A 249 1.52 -14.02 3.78
C ASP A 249 0.88 -12.83 4.48
N ILE A 250 -0.45 -12.86 4.69
CA ILE A 250 -1.17 -11.82 5.42
C ILE A 250 -0.66 -11.75 6.88
N TYR A 251 -0.43 -12.91 7.49
CA TYR A 251 0.14 -13.02 8.84
C TYR A 251 1.56 -12.44 8.95
N ILE A 252 2.48 -12.83 8.06
CA ILE A 252 3.85 -12.30 8.03
C ILE A 252 3.84 -10.80 7.79
N SER A 253 2.96 -10.35 6.89
CA SER A 253 2.80 -8.94 6.60
C SER A 253 2.30 -8.15 7.79
N TRP A 254 1.36 -8.68 8.55
CA TRP A 254 0.90 -8.06 9.79
C TRP A 254 2.05 -7.92 10.79
N TYR A 255 2.85 -8.98 10.97
CA TYR A 255 4.07 -8.93 11.79
C TYR A 255 5.05 -7.84 11.35
N ALA A 256 5.34 -7.77 10.05
CA ALA A 256 6.22 -6.76 9.47
C ALA A 256 5.69 -5.34 9.73
N HIS A 257 4.38 -5.15 9.59
CA HIS A 257 3.74 -3.87 9.81
C HIS A 257 3.83 -3.42 11.28
N CYS A 258 3.52 -4.32 12.22
CA CYS A 258 3.68 -4.08 13.66
C CYS A 258 5.12 -3.64 13.97
N ILE A 259 6.11 -4.42 13.55
CA ILE A 259 7.53 -4.11 13.79
C ILE A 259 7.96 -2.79 13.15
N SER A 260 7.45 -2.47 11.96
CA SER A 260 7.73 -1.21 11.27
C SER A 260 7.22 0.01 12.06
N ILE A 261 5.98 -0.04 12.54
CA ILE A 261 5.39 1.02 13.36
C ILE A 261 6.24 1.25 14.60
N TYR A 262 6.60 0.19 15.32
CA TYR A 262 7.42 0.31 16.53
C TYR A 262 8.82 0.86 16.24
N ARG A 263 9.50 0.40 15.20
CA ARG A 263 10.84 0.92 14.85
C ARG A 263 10.79 2.41 14.53
N LYS A 264 9.77 2.83 13.78
CA LYS A 264 9.59 4.23 13.38
C LYS A 264 9.32 5.13 14.58
N LEU A 265 8.35 4.77 15.42
CA LEU A 265 7.91 5.62 16.54
C LEU A 265 8.90 5.62 17.70
N SER A 266 9.55 4.49 17.97
CA SER A 266 10.58 4.41 19.02
C SER A 266 11.94 4.98 18.61
N LYS A 267 12.09 5.51 17.38
CA LYS A 267 13.39 5.96 16.84
C LYS A 267 14.48 4.88 16.98
N ASN A 268 14.11 3.60 16.79
CA ASN A 268 14.97 2.42 17.00
C ASN A 268 15.47 2.17 18.44
N LYS A 269 14.89 2.78 19.48
CA LYS A 269 15.30 2.58 20.88
C LYS A 269 14.85 1.23 21.48
N ILE A 270 13.94 0.53 20.82
CA ILE A 270 13.38 -0.75 21.30
C ILE A 270 14.12 -1.92 20.68
N SER A 271 14.44 -2.92 21.51
CA SER A 271 15.07 -4.15 21.02
C SER A 271 14.13 -4.90 20.09
N THR A 272 14.68 -5.54 19.05
CA THR A 272 13.87 -6.31 18.08
C THR A 272 13.08 -7.43 18.77
N ARG A 273 13.59 -7.98 19.88
CA ARG A 273 12.89 -8.97 20.71
C ARG A 273 11.58 -8.42 21.29
N LYS A 274 11.61 -7.23 21.92
CA LYS A 274 10.40 -6.60 22.46
C LYS A 274 9.39 -6.30 21.36
N ALA A 275 9.85 -5.77 20.21
CA ALA A 275 8.96 -5.52 19.07
C ALA A 275 8.29 -6.80 18.54
N LEU A 276 8.99 -7.93 18.57
CA LEU A 276 8.45 -9.24 18.20
C LEU A 276 7.42 -9.76 19.21
N GLU A 277 7.65 -9.54 20.50
CA GLU A 277 6.70 -9.92 21.56
C GLU A 277 5.37 -9.17 21.34
N VAL A 278 5.40 -7.87 21.07
CA VAL A 278 4.16 -7.12 20.79
C VAL A 278 3.49 -7.54 19.49
N ALA A 279 4.27 -7.68 18.41
CA ALA A 279 3.75 -8.15 17.14
C ALA A 279 3.07 -9.53 17.30
N LYS A 280 3.64 -10.40 18.13
CA LYS A 280 3.03 -11.70 18.46
C LYS A 280 1.71 -11.57 19.19
N HIS A 281 1.63 -10.77 20.25
CA HIS A 281 0.38 -10.56 20.97
C HIS A 281 -0.74 -10.04 20.06
N TYR A 282 -0.45 -9.07 19.21
CA TYR A 282 -1.42 -8.55 18.23
C TYR A 282 -1.84 -9.58 17.20
N SER A 283 -0.89 -10.41 16.77
CA SER A 283 -1.16 -11.44 15.77
C SER A 283 -1.96 -12.60 16.34
N ASP A 284 -1.76 -12.96 17.61
CA ASP A 284 -2.54 -14.01 18.26
C ASP A 284 -4.03 -13.62 18.38
N ILE A 285 -4.33 -12.32 18.48
CA ILE A 285 -5.71 -11.78 18.48
C ILE A 285 -6.32 -11.85 17.06
N LEU A 286 -5.60 -11.37 16.04
CA LEU A 286 -6.13 -11.33 14.67
C LEU A 286 -6.10 -12.68 13.94
N PHE A 287 -5.18 -13.56 14.33
CA PHE A 287 -4.93 -14.84 13.70
C PHE A 287 -4.89 -15.95 14.77
N PRO A 288 -6.00 -16.23 15.47
CA PRO A 288 -6.03 -17.20 16.57
C PRO A 288 -5.62 -18.61 16.12
N HIS A 289 -5.90 -18.97 14.87
CA HIS A 289 -5.49 -20.24 14.23
C HIS A 289 -3.98 -20.36 13.98
N MET A 290 -3.23 -19.27 14.13
CA MET A 290 -1.76 -19.22 14.03
C MET A 290 -1.09 -19.11 15.40
N LYS A 291 -1.86 -19.01 16.49
CA LYS A 291 -1.35 -18.88 17.86
C LYS A 291 -0.36 -20.00 18.19
N GLY A 292 0.79 -19.60 18.75
CA GLY A 292 1.87 -20.53 19.11
C GLY A 292 2.78 -20.96 17.96
N LYS A 293 2.46 -20.66 16.69
CA LYS A 293 3.37 -20.94 15.57
C LYS A 293 4.45 -19.88 15.51
N LYS A 294 5.72 -20.31 15.59
CA LYS A 294 6.87 -19.40 15.44
C LYS A 294 7.12 -19.14 13.95
N VAL A 295 6.52 -18.09 13.41
CA VAL A 295 6.63 -17.76 11.98
C VAL A 295 7.80 -16.82 11.69
N VAL A 296 8.10 -15.87 12.58
CA VAL A 296 9.17 -14.86 12.40
C VAL A 296 10.20 -14.98 13.52
N SER A 297 11.48 -15.11 13.16
CA SER A 297 12.60 -15.11 14.11
C SER A 297 13.18 -13.70 14.31
N GLU A 298 13.90 -13.46 15.41
CA GLU A 298 14.58 -12.18 15.65
C GLU A 298 15.59 -11.84 14.53
N TYR A 299 16.32 -12.84 14.04
CA TYR A 299 17.23 -12.68 12.91
C TYR A 299 16.48 -12.20 11.64
N THR A 300 15.30 -12.77 11.38
CA THR A 300 14.46 -12.38 10.24
C THR A 300 13.91 -10.97 10.44
N ALA A 301 13.41 -10.66 11.64
CA ALA A 301 12.87 -9.35 11.97
C ALA A 301 13.90 -8.21 11.82
N LYS A 302 15.21 -8.47 12.01
CA LYS A 302 16.30 -7.49 11.79
C LYS A 302 16.49 -7.08 10.33
N LYS A 303 15.98 -7.86 9.37
CA LYS A 303 16.11 -7.56 7.95
C LYS A 303 15.24 -6.35 7.55
N PRO A 304 15.57 -5.68 6.44
CA PRO A 304 14.71 -4.65 5.87
C PRO A 304 13.32 -5.22 5.57
N ILE A 305 12.29 -4.44 5.90
CA ILE A 305 10.91 -4.77 5.56
C ILE A 305 10.62 -4.28 4.14
N ARG A 306 9.97 -5.11 3.32
CA ARG A 306 9.67 -4.80 1.92
C ARG A 306 8.26 -5.23 1.56
N GLU A 307 7.68 -4.55 0.57
CA GLU A 307 6.47 -5.06 -0.10
C GLU A 307 6.82 -6.30 -0.91
N CYS A 308 6.03 -7.36 -0.74
CA CYS A 308 6.20 -8.63 -1.42
C CYS A 308 5.05 -8.98 -2.37
N ALA A 309 3.87 -8.37 -2.19
CA ALA A 309 2.69 -8.53 -3.04
C ALA A 309 1.66 -7.43 -2.75
N ILE A 310 0.65 -7.34 -3.60
CA ILE A 310 -0.59 -6.59 -3.32
C ILE A 310 -1.74 -7.58 -3.34
N PHE A 311 -2.66 -7.44 -2.38
CA PHE A 311 -3.86 -8.25 -2.31
C PHE A 311 -5.02 -7.39 -1.80
N ASP A 312 -6.09 -7.29 -2.59
CA ASP A 312 -7.29 -6.49 -2.26
C ASP A 312 -6.95 -5.05 -1.76
N GLY A 313 -5.97 -4.42 -2.39
CA GLY A 313 -5.50 -3.07 -2.04
C GLY A 313 -4.64 -2.98 -0.78
N LEU A 314 -4.43 -4.09 -0.08
CA LEU A 314 -3.45 -4.21 0.98
C LEU A 314 -2.06 -4.51 0.39
N ARG A 315 -1.09 -3.66 0.70
CA ARG A 315 0.32 -3.89 0.42
C ARG A 315 0.84 -4.93 1.41
N LEU A 316 1.10 -6.15 0.95
CA LEU A 316 1.66 -7.19 1.78
C LEU A 316 3.16 -6.98 1.92
N LEU A 317 3.64 -7.08 3.15
CA LEU A 317 5.01 -6.84 3.56
C LEU A 317 5.66 -8.15 4.01
N ASP A 318 6.97 -8.26 3.86
CA ASP A 318 7.75 -9.33 4.47
C ASP A 318 9.12 -8.84 4.95
N PHE A 319 9.87 -9.77 5.55
CA PHE A 319 11.23 -9.56 6.06
C PHE A 319 12.29 -10.15 5.12
N SER A 320 11.95 -10.39 3.86
CA SER A 320 12.84 -11.08 2.94
C SER A 320 13.96 -10.16 2.43
N ASP A 321 15.15 -10.74 2.27
CA ASP A 321 16.28 -10.15 1.54
C ASP A 321 16.33 -10.67 0.08
N LYS A 322 15.29 -11.41 -0.32
CA LYS A 322 15.16 -11.90 -1.69
C LYS A 322 14.74 -10.73 -2.55
N ARG A 323 15.76 -10.01 -3.01
CA ARG A 323 15.69 -9.04 -4.10
C ARG A 323 14.99 -9.68 -5.30
N ASN A 324 13.66 -9.61 -5.36
CA ASN A 324 13.01 -9.25 -6.61
C ASN A 324 13.53 -7.83 -6.87
N LYS A 325 14.73 -7.67 -7.45
CA LYS A 325 15.13 -6.37 -7.97
C LYS A 325 14.16 -6.11 -9.11
N ILE A 326 13.34 -5.07 -9.02
CA ILE A 326 12.76 -4.47 -10.23
C ILE A 326 14.03 -3.96 -10.89
N ILE A 327 14.43 -4.65 -11.95
CA ILE A 327 15.54 -4.20 -12.77
C ILE A 327 14.91 -3.19 -13.69
N ARG A 328 15.03 -1.91 -13.31
CA ARG A 328 14.57 -0.83 -14.17
C ARG A 328 15.46 -0.76 -15.39
N SER A 329 14.85 -0.53 -16.54
CA SER A 329 15.59 -0.07 -17.70
C SER A 329 16.20 1.31 -17.40
N LYS A 330 17.24 1.66 -18.14
CA LYS A 330 17.84 3.00 -18.02
C LYS A 330 16.84 4.10 -18.36
N GLU A 331 15.98 3.85 -19.35
CA GLU A 331 14.90 4.74 -19.76
C GLU A 331 13.91 4.97 -18.62
N GLU A 332 13.47 3.92 -17.93
CA GLU A 332 12.56 4.04 -16.77
C GLU A 332 13.18 4.85 -15.62
N ILE A 333 14.50 4.71 -15.41
CA ILE A 333 15.23 5.52 -14.42
C ILE A 333 15.23 6.99 -14.85
N GLU A 334 15.58 7.27 -16.10
CA GLU A 334 15.66 8.63 -16.66
C GLU A 334 14.30 9.32 -16.63
N ASP A 335 13.22 8.64 -17.03
CA ASP A 335 11.85 9.12 -16.99
C ASP A 335 11.39 9.41 -15.56
N THR A 336 11.69 8.50 -14.63
CA THR A 336 11.38 8.70 -13.21
C THR A 336 12.13 9.91 -12.66
N GLU A 337 13.40 10.06 -12.99
CA GLU A 337 14.18 11.23 -12.57
C GLU A 337 13.67 12.53 -13.18
N LEU A 338 13.28 12.52 -14.46
CA LEU A 338 12.71 13.67 -15.15
C LEU A 338 11.40 14.10 -14.48
N TYR A 339 10.52 13.13 -14.19
CA TYR A 339 9.29 13.33 -13.44
C TYR A 339 9.54 14.01 -12.08
N LEU A 340 10.48 13.48 -11.28
CA LEU A 340 10.81 14.03 -9.97
C LEU A 340 11.43 15.43 -10.07
N LYS A 341 12.32 15.67 -11.04
CA LYS A 341 12.94 16.98 -11.29
C LYS A 341 11.89 18.03 -11.63
N GLU A 342 10.91 17.69 -12.48
CA GLU A 342 9.86 18.64 -12.84
C GLU A 342 8.93 18.94 -11.66
N ILE A 343 8.57 17.94 -10.84
CA ILE A 343 7.80 18.20 -9.61
C ILE A 343 8.55 19.16 -8.69
N ILE A 344 9.83 18.90 -8.43
CA ILE A 344 10.66 19.77 -7.58
C ILE A 344 10.68 21.19 -8.13
N LYS A 345 10.91 21.35 -9.43
CA LYS A 345 10.95 22.64 -10.12
C LYS A 345 9.62 23.40 -10.00
N VAL A 346 8.49 22.73 -10.23
CA VAL A 346 7.17 23.37 -10.12
C VAL A 346 6.89 23.77 -8.67
N CYS A 347 7.07 22.88 -7.71
CA CYS A 347 6.90 23.18 -6.29
C CYS A 347 7.79 24.36 -5.84
N ASN A 348 9.04 24.42 -6.27
CA ASN A 348 9.98 25.49 -5.92
C ASN A 348 9.64 26.85 -6.53
N ARG A 349 8.85 26.93 -7.61
CA ARG A 349 8.38 28.23 -8.14
C ARG A 349 7.40 28.93 -7.19
N PHE A 350 6.74 28.15 -6.35
CA PHE A 350 5.79 28.67 -5.39
C PHE A 350 6.43 28.85 -4.01
N ASN A 351 7.53 28.12 -3.69
CA ASN A 351 8.29 28.17 -2.42
C ASN A 351 9.19 29.39 -2.37
#